data_AF-A0A7M3W9A6-F1
#
_entry.id   AF-A0A7M3W9A6-F1
#
_cell.length_a   1.000
_cell.length_b   1.000
_cell.length_c   1.000
_cell.angle_alpha   90.00
_cell.angle_beta   90.00
_cell.angle_gamma   90.00
#
_symmetry.space_group_name_H-M   'P 1'
#
loop_
_entity.id
_entity.type
_entity.pdbx_description
1 polymer ?
#
loop_
_entity_poly.entity_id
_entity_poly.type
_entity_poly.pdbx_seq_one_letter_code
_entity_poly.pdbx_strand_id
1 'polypeptide(L)' 'LIEAGLEDVIVFGGGIIPQEDRPALHEAGIRAVFGPGTPTSEILDFIQQASAKNDSGVGQGSDWYWDSSS' A
#
# COMPACT_ATOMS: atom_id res chain seq x y z
N LEU A 1 -13.52 0.21 5.69
CA LEU A 1 -13.40 -0.81 4.61
C LEU A 1 -13.69 -2.20 5.17
N ILE A 2 -12.92 -2.64 6.17
CA ILE A 2 -13.12 -3.93 6.84
C ILE A 2 -14.55 -4.09 7.38
N GLU A 3 -15.05 -3.12 8.17
CA GLU A 3 -16.43 -3.15 8.67
C GLU A 3 -17.51 -3.17 7.57
N ALA A 4 -17.14 -2.73 6.36
CA ALA A 4 -18.01 -2.75 5.18
C ALA A 4 -17.84 -4.04 4.33
N GLY A 5 -17.07 -5.02 4.80
CA GLY A 5 -16.80 -6.29 4.11
C GLY A 5 -15.82 -6.20 2.94
N LEU A 6 -15.03 -5.12 2.84
CA LEU A 6 -14.09 -4.85 1.74
C LEU A 6 -12.64 -5.15 2.13
N GLU A 7 -12.42 -6.31 2.72
CA GLU A 7 -11.13 -6.73 3.27
C GLU A 7 -10.07 -7.06 2.21
N ASP A 8 -10.52 -7.41 1.01
CA ASP A 8 -9.71 -7.75 -0.17
C ASP A 8 -9.23 -6.51 -0.96
N VAL A 9 -9.74 -5.32 -0.63
CA VAL A 9 -9.39 -4.08 -1.33
C VAL A 9 -7.97 -3.64 -1.00
N ILE A 10 -7.15 -3.45 -2.04
CA ILE A 10 -5.82 -2.85 -1.92
C ILE A 10 -5.96 -1.35 -1.71
N VAL A 11 -5.30 -0.81 -0.69
CA VAL A 11 -5.23 0.64 -0.43
C VAL A 11 -3.79 1.10 -0.47
N PHE A 12 -3.57 2.22 -1.15
CA PHE A 12 -2.30 2.93 -1.18
C PHE A 12 -2.55 4.43 -1.03
N GLY A 13 -1.57 5.15 -0.49
CA GLY A 13 -1.62 6.59 -0.25
C GLY A 13 -0.60 7.34 -1.08
N GLY A 14 -0.80 8.65 -1.19
CA GLY A 14 0.16 9.55 -1.80
C GLY A 14 0.21 10.90 -1.10
N GLY A 15 1.31 11.63 -1.30
CA GLY A 15 1.53 12.96 -0.72
C GLY A 15 2.74 13.03 0.20
N ILE A 16 2.81 14.10 0.99
CA ILE A 16 3.91 14.34 1.93
C ILE A 16 3.55 13.67 3.26
N ILE A 17 3.99 12.43 3.42
CA ILE A 17 3.79 11.63 4.64
C ILE A 17 5.14 11.48 5.36
N PRO A 18 5.24 11.87 6.64
CA PRO A 18 6.45 11.68 7.46
C PRO A 18 6.90 10.22 7.50
N GLN A 19 8.21 9.97 7.55
CA GLN A 19 8.73 8.60 7.64
C GLN A 19 8.27 7.87 8.90
N GLU A 20 8.11 8.60 10.01
CA GLU A 20 7.65 8.04 11.29
C GLU A 20 6.20 7.55 11.27
N ASP A 21 5.36 8.09 10.38
CA ASP A 21 3.96 7.71 10.26
C ASP A 21 3.78 6.46 9.37
N ARG A 22 4.76 6.14 8.52
CA ARG A 22 4.67 5.02 7.56
C ARG A 22 4.43 3.67 8.23
N PRO A 23 5.13 3.29 9.33
CA PRO A 23 4.87 2.02 10.00
C PRO A 23 3.41 1.87 10.43
N ALA A 24 2.83 2.90 11.05
CA ALA A 24 1.44 2.86 11.50
C ALA A 24 0.44 2.75 10.33
N LEU A 25 0.75 3.38 9.19
CA LEU A 25 -0.05 3.25 7.97
C LEU A 25 0.00 1.82 7.40
N HIS A 26 1.18 1.19 7.39
CA HIS A 26 1.34 -0.19 6.94
C HIS A 26 0.64 -1.19 7.87
N GLU A 27 0.72 -0.98 9.20
CA GLU A 27 -0.02 -1.74 10.20
C GLU A 27 -1.54 -1.62 10.02
N ALA A 28 -2.02 -0.46 9.55
CA ALA A 28 -3.42 -0.24 9.20
C ALA A 28 -3.85 -0.85 7.84
N GLY A 29 -2.95 -1.56 7.15
CA GLY A 29 -3.21 -2.26 5.89
C GLY A 29 -2.90 -1.46 4.62
N ILE A 30 -2.28 -0.27 4.72
CA ILE A 30 -1.85 0.49 3.54
C ILE A 30 -0.64 -0.21 2.91
N ARG A 31 -0.75 -0.54 1.63
CA ARG A 31 0.26 -1.33 0.90
C ARG A 31 1.32 -0.50 0.22
N ALA A 32 1.14 0.81 0.05
CA ALA A 32 2.16 1.69 -0.51
C ALA A 32 1.93 3.14 -0.11
N VAL A 33 3.02 3.92 -0.04
CA VAL A 33 3.00 5.37 0.19
C VAL A 33 3.88 6.04 -0.86
N PHE A 34 3.27 6.83 -1.75
CA PHE A 34 3.96 7.51 -2.84
C PHE A 34 4.19 8.99 -2.54
N GLY A 35 5.46 9.39 -2.46
CA GLY A 35 5.86 10.77 -2.18
C GLY A 35 5.77 11.70 -3.41
N PRO A 36 5.98 13.01 -3.23
CA PRO A 36 6.14 13.93 -4.36
C PRO A 36 7.25 13.49 -5.30
N GLY A 37 6.98 13.50 -6.61
CA GLY A 37 7.95 13.10 -7.63
C GLY A 37 8.03 11.59 -7.91
N THR A 38 7.23 10.76 -7.21
CA THR A 38 7.11 9.32 -7.55
C THR A 38 6.67 9.18 -9.01
N PRO A 39 7.41 8.44 -9.85
CA PRO A 39 7.05 8.26 -11.24
C PRO A 39 5.82 7.34 -11.36
N THR A 40 4.94 7.65 -12.33
CA THR A 40 3.75 6.82 -12.59
C THR A 40 4.10 5.37 -12.91
N SER A 41 5.26 5.11 -13.51
CA SER A 41 5.74 3.75 -13.79
C SER A 41 5.90 2.93 -12.50
N GLU A 42 6.37 3.53 -11.42
CA GLU A 42 6.51 2.84 -10.14
C GLU A 42 5.16 2.52 -9.51
N ILE A 43 4.19 3.44 -9.63
CA ILE A 43 2.81 3.18 -9.20
C ILE A 43 2.22 2.01 -10.00
N LEU A 44 2.50 1.95 -11.31
CA LEU A 44 2.06 0.85 -12.17
C LEU A 44 2.72 -0.48 -11.76
N ASP A 45 4.00 -0.47 -11.43
CA ASP A 45 4.73 -1.66 -10.96
C ASP A 45 4.17 -2.17 -9.63
N PHE A 46 3.87 -1.25 -8.71
CA PHE A 46 3.15 -1.56 -7.48
C PHE A 46 1.80 -2.22 -7.76
N ILE A 47 0.96 -1.63 -8.61
CA ILE A 47 -0.37 -2.17 -8.91
C ILE A 47 -0.28 -3.59 -9.46
N GLN A 48 0.64 -3.84 -10.40
CA GLN A 48 0.84 -5.16 -10.99
C GLN A 48 1.28 -6.20 -9.93
N GLN A 49 2.21 -5.85 -9.05
CA GLN A 49 2.66 -6.75 -7.99
C GLN A 49 1.58 -6.97 -6.93
N ALA A 50 0.88 -5.92 -6.53
CA ALA A 50 -0.18 -6.00 -5.53
C ALA A 50 -1.36 -6.86 -6.04
N SER A 51 -1.75 -6.72 -7.31
CA SER A 51 -2.84 -7.50 -7.90
C SER A 51 -2.50 -8.97 -8.13
N ALA A 52 -1.21 -9.30 -8.26
CA ALA A 52 -0.75 -10.69 -8.39
C ALA A 52 -0.71 -11.44 -7.06
N LYS A 53 -0.82 -10.72 -5.93
CA LYS A 53 -0.87 -11.29 -4.58
C LYS A 53 -2.31 -11.61 -4.19
N ASN A 54 -2.49 -12.73 -3.49
CA ASN A 54 -3.81 -13.16 -3.00
C ASN A 54 -4.15 -12.55 -1.63
N ASP A 55 -3.21 -11.85 -1.00
CA ASP A 55 -3.25 -11.40 0.40
C ASP A 55 -2.91 -9.90 0.56
N SER A 56 -3.04 -9.11 -0.50
CA SER A 56 -2.70 -7.67 -0.51
C SER A 56 -3.82 -6.74 -0.05
N GLY A 57 -5.01 -7.26 0.26
CA GLY A 57 -6.14 -6.46 0.74
C GLY A 57 -5.96 -5.90 2.16
N VAL A 58 -6.62 -4.79 2.50
CA VAL A 58 -6.48 -4.10 3.81
C VAL A 58 -6.86 -4.93 5.04
N GLY A 59 -7.72 -5.94 4.88
CA GLY A 59 -8.11 -6.86 5.97
C GLY A 59 -7.29 -8.15 6.00
N GLN A 60 -6.34 -8.32 5.08
CA GLN A 60 -5.51 -9.52 4.98
C GLN A 60 -4.27 -9.41 5.86
N GLY A 61 -3.88 -10.51 6.51
CA GLY A 61 -2.76 -10.60 7.46
C GLY A 61 -1.37 -10.59 6.82
N SER A 62 -1.21 -10.00 5.64
CA SER A 62 0.09 -9.89 4.97
C SER A 62 0.88 -8.71 5.52
N ASP A 63 2.14 -8.96 5.89
CA ASP A 63 3.10 -7.93 6.27
C ASP A 63 3.75 -7.25 5.05
N TRP A 64 3.36 -7.66 3.84
CA TRP A 64 3.89 -7.07 2.62
C TRP A 64 3.38 -5.64 2.42
N TYR A 65 4.31 -4.74 2.18
CA TYR A 65 4.07 -3.42 1.63
C TYR A 65 5.16 -3.08 0.60
N TRP A 66 4.83 -2.17 -0.28
CA TRP A 66 5.74 -1.56 -1.23
C TRP A 66 6.67 -0.60 -0.52
N ASP A 67 7.97 -0.82 -0.68
CA ASP A 67 8.98 0.15 -0.31
C ASP A 67 9.73 0.59 -1.58
N SER A 68 9.64 1.89 -1.85
CA SER A 68 10.17 2.58 -3.05
C SER A 68 11.71 2.65 -3.08
N SER A 69 12.42 1.87 -2.28
CA SER A 69 13.86 2.02 -2.04
C SER A 69 14.77 1.36 -3.11
N SER A 70 14.33 1.32 -4.37
CA SER A 70 15.20 0.95 -5.51
C SER A 70 15.28 2.05 -6.55
#